data_AF-G2R6B5-F1
#
_entry.id   AF-G2R6B5-F1
#
_cell.length_a   1.000
_cell.length_b   1.000
_cell.length_c   1.000
_cell.angle_alpha   90.00
_cell.angle_beta   90.00
_cell.angle_gamma   90.00
#
_symmetry.space_group_name_H-M   'P 1'
#
loop_
_entity.id
_entity.type
_entity.pdbx_description
1 polymer ?
#
loop_
_entity_poly.entity_id
_entity_poly.type
_entity_poly.pdbx_seq_one_letter_code
_entity_poly.pdbx_strand_id
1 'polypeptide(L)'
;MPRGAGYQGGTLAALDRAGVLKKAVALGHVSRGLCWRKPPVDDGAGGMRYGDIIARVAFPPSNPKDLAGTTSALVLPQSKLAKLFLDEVQATGLVKVHFGMELTAIDDDGDSVKATFRRTGDGTQETHEAAFLVGADGGRSTTRKLLNIQFLGHSWPERIVAIDCVFEVPRTTEREYPVSFIVHPIHFGVVLPLDPYEPGERSLCRCAVGLDPADTRSDEEVASKESLRDLLEKMLPGPRPLDVEIIRAAPHRIHQLCASTFRRGRCILAGDAAHLNNPFGGLGLNSGLLDAEAAADALALILNEGKPLDLLDAYAAERQRVFQIFTNPVSTMNKLRCARDPEHAHEDWVIRLVNADPAALKVYGKHFYSTWRTDMRALAAKLSSSA
;
A
#
# COMPACT_ATOMS: atom_id res chain seq x y z
N MET A 1 6.37 12.03 4.80
CA MET A 1 4.93 11.97 4.47
C MET A 1 4.33 10.67 4.99
N PRO A 2 3.08 10.67 5.48
CA PRO A 2 2.34 9.44 5.76
C PRO A 2 2.15 8.60 4.48
N ARG A 3 2.47 7.30 4.52
CA ARG A 3 2.40 6.33 3.40
C ARG A 3 1.95 4.96 3.89
N GLY A 4 1.90 3.91 3.07
CA GLY A 4 1.37 2.60 3.47
C GLY A 4 1.90 2.07 4.82
N ALA A 5 1.06 1.34 5.56
CA ALA A 5 1.46 0.74 6.84
C ALA A 5 0.85 -0.64 7.11
N GLY A 6 -0.16 -1.08 6.35
CA GLY A 6 -0.74 -2.41 6.48
C GLY A 6 -0.11 -3.40 5.50
N TYR A 7 0.28 -4.58 5.98
CA TYR A 7 0.83 -5.68 5.20
C TYR A 7 0.00 -6.95 5.42
N GLN A 8 -0.44 -7.59 4.34
CA GLN A 8 -1.36 -8.72 4.40
C GLN A 8 -1.20 -9.66 3.21
N GLY A 9 -1.88 -10.82 3.25
CA GLY A 9 -1.94 -11.69 2.07
C GLY A 9 -0.58 -12.26 1.67
N GLY A 10 -0.34 -12.33 0.36
CA GLY A 10 0.92 -12.76 -0.22
C GLY A 10 2.14 -11.99 0.29
N THR A 11 2.00 -10.73 0.71
CA THR A 11 3.13 -9.92 1.19
C THR A 11 3.71 -10.46 2.50
N LEU A 12 2.90 -11.04 3.38
CA LEU A 12 3.42 -11.68 4.60
C LEU A 12 4.27 -12.91 4.26
N ALA A 13 3.87 -13.68 3.24
CA ALA A 13 4.66 -14.79 2.74
C ALA A 13 5.98 -14.31 2.07
N ALA A 14 5.95 -13.19 1.34
CA ALA A 14 7.15 -12.61 0.76
C ALA A 14 8.14 -12.12 1.82
N LEU A 15 7.66 -11.47 2.89
CA LEU A 15 8.50 -11.06 4.04
C LEU A 15 9.09 -12.26 4.78
N ASP A 16 8.33 -13.35 4.91
CA ASP A 16 8.80 -14.57 5.56
C ASP A 16 9.91 -15.24 4.75
N ARG A 17 9.68 -15.37 3.43
CA ARG A 17 10.66 -15.90 2.50
C ARG A 17 11.93 -15.07 2.44
N ALA A 18 11.82 -13.74 2.57
CA ALA A 18 12.96 -12.84 2.67
C ALA A 18 13.68 -12.91 4.04
N GLY A 19 13.18 -13.68 5.01
CA GLY A 19 13.79 -13.86 6.33
C GLY A 19 13.57 -12.71 7.31
N VAL A 20 12.69 -11.75 6.97
CA VAL A 20 12.54 -10.48 7.71
C VAL A 20 11.19 -10.34 8.41
N LEU A 21 10.24 -11.26 8.19
CA LEU A 21 8.91 -11.20 8.80
C LEU A 21 8.96 -11.09 10.33
N LYS A 22 9.76 -11.91 11.02
CA LYS A 22 9.86 -11.88 12.49
C LYS A 22 10.37 -10.53 13.01
N LYS A 23 11.35 -9.94 12.32
CA LYS A 23 11.87 -8.61 12.64
C LYS A 23 10.82 -7.52 12.37
N ALA A 24 10.10 -7.62 11.26
CA ALA A 24 9.02 -6.70 10.93
C ALA A 24 7.88 -6.74 11.95
N VAL A 25 7.49 -7.94 12.40
CA VAL A 25 6.50 -8.15 13.46
C VAL A 25 6.94 -7.52 14.78
N ALA A 26 8.22 -7.65 15.16
CA ALA A 26 8.75 -7.05 16.38
C ALA A 26 8.78 -5.50 16.35
N LEU A 27 8.77 -4.89 15.16
CA LEU A 27 8.77 -3.43 14.98
C LEU A 27 7.36 -2.82 14.85
N GLY A 28 6.34 -3.66 14.68
CA GLY A 28 4.95 -3.28 14.44
C GLY A 28 4.00 -4.03 15.36
N HIS A 29 2.74 -4.18 14.93
CA HIS A 29 1.75 -4.97 15.64
C HIS A 29 0.79 -5.66 14.68
N VAL A 30 0.18 -6.75 15.11
CA VAL A 30 -0.81 -7.48 14.29
C VAL A 30 -2.19 -6.91 14.58
N SER A 31 -2.88 -6.45 13.53
CA SER A 31 -4.27 -6.00 13.65
C SER A 31 -5.20 -7.18 13.93
N ARG A 32 -6.18 -6.97 14.80
CA ARG A 32 -7.18 -7.96 15.18
C ARG A 32 -8.40 -8.00 14.25
N GLY A 33 -8.58 -6.98 13.43
CA GLY A 33 -9.74 -6.88 12.56
C GLY A 33 -9.96 -5.48 12.02
N LEU A 34 -11.08 -5.32 11.34
CA LEU A 34 -11.54 -4.05 10.79
C LEU A 34 -13.07 -3.96 10.85
N CYS A 35 -13.59 -2.75 10.70
CA CYS A 35 -15.01 -2.50 10.51
C CYS A 35 -15.26 -1.43 9.45
N TRP A 36 -16.45 -1.46 8.86
CA TRP A 36 -17.07 -0.34 8.17
C TRP A 36 -18.10 0.28 9.11
N ARG A 37 -18.10 1.59 9.25
CA ARG A 37 -19.03 2.30 10.14
C ARG A 37 -19.47 3.63 9.56
N LYS A 38 -20.59 4.13 10.09
CA LYS A 38 -21.07 5.49 9.85
C LYS A 38 -20.12 6.53 10.45
N PRO A 39 -20.14 7.79 9.99
CA PRO A 39 -19.38 8.88 10.60
C PRO A 39 -19.71 9.08 12.10
N PRO A 40 -18.84 9.73 12.88
CA PRO A 40 -19.13 10.09 14.26
C PRO A 40 -20.46 10.86 14.38
N VAL A 41 -21.16 10.65 15.50
CA VAL A 41 -22.44 11.29 15.82
C VAL A 41 -22.40 11.92 17.20
N ASP A 42 -23.27 12.89 17.45
CA ASP A 42 -23.40 13.59 18.73
C ASP A 42 -23.60 12.57 19.89
N ASP A 43 -22.89 12.77 20.99
CA ASP A 43 -22.98 11.92 22.18
C ASP A 43 -24.00 12.39 23.24
N GLY A 44 -24.66 13.53 23.01
CA GLY A 44 -25.59 14.18 23.92
C GLY A 44 -24.91 15.00 25.04
N ALA A 45 -23.58 15.08 25.04
CA ALA A 45 -22.76 15.72 26.06
C ALA A 45 -21.80 16.79 25.48
N GLY A 46 -22.05 17.23 24.25
CA GLY A 46 -21.23 18.23 23.54
C GLY A 46 -19.97 17.65 22.88
N GLY A 47 -19.84 16.32 22.83
CA GLY A 47 -18.81 15.61 22.09
C GLY A 47 -19.40 14.75 20.96
N MET A 48 -18.56 13.90 20.39
CA MET A 48 -18.94 12.94 19.36
C MET A 48 -18.56 11.53 19.79
N ARG A 49 -19.47 10.58 19.61
CA ARG A 49 -19.20 9.13 19.72
C ARG A 49 -19.01 8.52 18.33
N TYR A 50 -18.49 7.30 18.29
CA TYR A 50 -18.47 6.54 17.05
C TYR A 50 -19.88 6.34 16.48
N GLY A 51 -19.99 6.46 15.15
CA GLY A 51 -21.16 6.03 14.41
C GLY A 51 -21.30 4.52 14.39
N ASP A 52 -22.50 4.05 14.07
CA ASP A 52 -22.86 2.64 14.13
C ASP A 52 -22.02 1.80 13.15
N ILE A 53 -21.67 0.59 13.59
CA ILE A 53 -20.97 -0.40 12.75
C ILE A 53 -21.94 -0.96 11.71
N ILE A 54 -21.54 -0.88 10.44
CA ILE A 54 -22.28 -1.41 9.28
C ILE A 54 -21.91 -2.89 9.06
N ALA A 55 -20.61 -3.20 9.13
CA ALA A 55 -20.08 -4.56 9.06
C ALA A 55 -18.69 -4.62 9.70
N ARG A 56 -18.26 -5.82 10.08
CA ARG A 56 -17.00 -6.06 10.78
C ARG A 56 -16.38 -7.38 10.40
N VAL A 57 -15.05 -7.40 10.39
CA VAL A 57 -14.24 -8.57 10.05
C VAL A 57 -13.23 -8.77 11.15
N ALA A 58 -13.34 -9.89 11.86
CA ALA A 58 -12.29 -10.34 12.75
C ALA A 58 -11.21 -11.03 11.93
N PHE A 59 -9.95 -10.71 12.23
CA PHE A 59 -8.83 -11.50 11.76
C PHE A 59 -8.57 -12.60 12.79
N PRO A 60 -8.27 -13.83 12.33
CA PRO A 60 -7.98 -14.91 13.25
C PRO A 60 -6.80 -14.49 14.13
N PRO A 61 -6.83 -14.81 15.45
CA PRO A 61 -5.66 -14.67 16.28
C PRO A 61 -4.58 -15.58 15.70
N SER A 62 -3.62 -14.97 15.03
CA SER A 62 -2.47 -15.66 14.48
C SER A 62 -1.31 -15.44 15.42
N ASN A 63 -0.58 -16.52 15.69
CA ASN A 63 0.73 -16.40 16.30
C ASN A 63 1.53 -15.42 15.43
N PRO A 64 2.08 -14.33 15.99
CA PRO A 64 2.89 -13.40 15.21
C PRO A 64 4.10 -14.09 14.52
N LYS A 65 4.47 -15.30 14.96
CA LYS A 65 5.49 -16.15 14.35
C LYS A 65 5.02 -16.92 13.10
N ASP A 66 3.71 -17.04 12.89
CA ASP A 66 3.10 -17.87 11.83
C ASP A 66 2.11 -17.03 10.99
N LEU A 67 2.44 -15.77 10.69
CA LEU A 67 1.57 -14.87 9.92
C LEU A 67 1.49 -15.23 8.43
N ALA A 68 2.53 -15.88 7.89
CA ALA A 68 2.57 -16.28 6.49
C ALA A 68 1.41 -17.23 6.17
N GLY A 69 0.63 -16.91 5.12
CA GLY A 69 -0.54 -17.71 4.73
C GLY A 69 -1.79 -17.51 5.59
N THR A 70 -1.77 -16.63 6.59
CA THR A 70 -2.94 -16.26 7.40
C THR A 70 -3.60 -14.99 6.90
N THR A 71 -4.91 -14.83 7.12
CA THR A 71 -5.69 -13.62 6.75
C THR A 71 -5.48 -12.43 7.70
N SER A 72 -4.41 -12.45 8.50
CA SER A 72 -4.08 -11.36 9.41
C SER A 72 -3.35 -10.22 8.68
N ALA A 73 -3.28 -9.06 9.33
CA ALA A 73 -2.57 -7.89 8.79
C ALA A 73 -1.54 -7.39 9.81
N LEU A 74 -0.29 -7.25 9.38
CA LEU A 74 0.75 -6.55 10.13
C LEU A 74 0.59 -5.04 9.88
N VAL A 75 0.57 -4.25 10.95
CA VAL A 75 0.67 -2.79 10.87
C VAL A 75 2.05 -2.35 11.31
N LEU A 76 2.77 -1.72 10.38
CA LEU A 76 4.13 -1.24 10.57
C LEU A 76 4.34 -0.01 9.67
N PRO A 77 4.69 1.17 10.20
CA PRO A 77 5.00 2.32 9.35
C PRO A 77 6.06 2.00 8.29
N GLN A 78 5.80 2.34 7.01
CA GLN A 78 6.72 2.04 5.90
C GLN A 78 8.16 2.49 6.16
N SER A 79 8.38 3.60 6.86
CA SER A 79 9.74 4.06 7.20
C SER A 79 10.51 3.08 8.08
N LYS A 80 9.82 2.39 9.00
CA LYS A 80 10.43 1.35 9.84
C LYS A 80 10.74 0.10 9.01
N LEU A 81 9.84 -0.31 8.12
CA LEU A 81 10.09 -1.45 7.22
C LEU A 81 11.23 -1.17 6.23
N ALA A 82 11.26 0.03 5.64
CA ALA A 82 12.32 0.44 4.72
C ALA A 82 13.69 0.49 5.42
N LYS A 83 13.74 0.98 6.67
CA LYS A 83 14.95 0.93 7.49
C LYS A 83 15.38 -0.51 7.77
N LEU A 84 14.43 -1.39 8.15
CA LEU A 84 14.73 -2.81 8.33
C LEU A 84 15.36 -3.40 7.06
N PHE A 85 14.76 -3.21 5.89
CA PHE A 85 15.34 -3.71 4.64
C PHE A 85 16.73 -3.15 4.38
N LEU A 86 16.94 -1.84 4.58
CA LEU A 86 18.25 -1.21 4.41
C LEU A 86 19.30 -1.87 5.31
N ASP A 87 18.99 -2.04 6.60
CA ASP A 87 19.89 -2.62 7.58
C ASP A 87 20.22 -4.10 7.19
N GLU A 88 19.23 -4.88 6.76
CA GLU A 88 19.41 -6.28 6.34
C GLU A 88 20.24 -6.41 5.04
N VAL A 89 19.97 -5.60 4.02
CA VAL A 89 20.71 -5.69 2.75
C VAL A 89 22.15 -5.21 2.90
N GLN A 90 22.40 -4.20 3.72
CA GLN A 90 23.76 -3.72 4.01
C GLN A 90 24.57 -4.77 4.79
N ALA A 91 23.95 -5.49 5.73
CA ALA A 91 24.60 -6.55 6.50
C ALA A 91 25.11 -7.72 5.62
N THR A 92 24.58 -7.89 4.41
CA THR A 92 25.08 -8.91 3.47
C THR A 92 26.48 -8.61 2.93
N GLY A 93 26.90 -7.34 2.92
CA GLY A 93 28.12 -6.90 2.24
C GLY A 93 28.06 -6.93 0.70
N LEU A 94 26.96 -7.42 0.12
CA LEU A 94 26.76 -7.54 -1.33
C LEU A 94 26.05 -6.33 -1.96
N VAL A 95 25.42 -5.49 -1.14
CA VAL A 95 24.61 -4.36 -1.60
C VAL A 95 25.28 -3.04 -1.26
N LYS A 96 25.51 -2.22 -2.28
CA LYS A 96 26.00 -0.85 -2.14
C LYS A 96 24.86 0.14 -2.37
N VAL A 97 24.65 1.05 -1.41
CA VAL A 97 23.57 2.05 -1.47
C VAL A 97 24.17 3.43 -1.69
N HIS A 98 23.72 4.11 -2.75
CA HIS A 98 24.14 5.45 -3.12
C HIS A 98 22.98 6.44 -2.90
N PHE A 99 22.98 7.13 -1.75
CA PHE A 99 22.01 8.18 -1.48
C PHE A 99 22.37 9.49 -2.22
N GLY A 100 21.37 10.33 -2.48
CA GLY A 100 21.56 11.63 -3.14
C GLY A 100 21.91 11.52 -4.63
N MET A 101 21.47 10.43 -5.28
CA MET A 101 21.69 10.18 -6.71
C MET A 101 20.35 10.20 -7.45
N GLU A 102 20.22 11.10 -8.43
CA GLU A 102 19.05 11.22 -9.28
C GLU A 102 19.36 10.64 -10.66
N LEU A 103 18.60 9.64 -11.12
CA LEU A 103 18.74 9.08 -12.46
C LEU A 103 18.39 10.13 -13.53
N THR A 104 19.25 10.30 -14.54
CA THR A 104 19.05 11.27 -15.63
C THR A 104 19.09 10.66 -17.03
N ALA A 105 19.74 9.51 -17.22
CA ALA A 105 19.76 8.82 -18.51
C ALA A 105 19.86 7.30 -18.33
N ILE A 106 19.29 6.56 -19.29
CA ILE A 106 19.42 5.11 -19.43
C ILE A 106 19.81 4.85 -20.89
N ASP A 107 20.83 4.02 -21.10
CA ASP A 107 21.23 3.48 -22.39
C ASP A 107 21.33 1.96 -22.26
N ASP A 108 20.56 1.23 -23.06
CA ASP A 108 20.50 -0.24 -23.07
C ASP A 108 20.93 -0.70 -24.46
N ASP A 109 22.11 -1.31 -24.54
CA ASP A 109 22.70 -1.76 -25.81
C ASP A 109 22.36 -3.22 -26.16
N GLY A 110 21.56 -3.88 -25.32
CA GLY A 110 21.17 -5.29 -25.48
C GLY A 110 22.06 -6.27 -24.74
N ASP A 111 23.25 -5.87 -24.30
CA ASP A 111 24.17 -6.69 -23.50
C ASP A 111 24.29 -6.18 -22.06
N SER A 112 24.30 -4.85 -21.87
CA SER A 112 24.30 -4.20 -20.58
C SER A 112 23.41 -2.95 -20.57
N VAL A 113 23.23 -2.37 -19.37
CA VAL A 113 22.51 -1.11 -19.16
C VAL A 113 23.47 -0.13 -18.51
N LYS A 114 23.66 1.03 -19.16
CA LYS A 114 24.35 2.19 -18.61
C LYS A 114 23.33 3.17 -18.06
N ALA A 115 23.44 3.46 -16.76
CA ALA A 115 22.60 4.43 -16.09
C ALA A 115 23.44 5.61 -15.60
N THR A 116 23.08 6.81 -16.04
CA THR A 116 23.74 8.06 -15.62
C THR A 116 22.92 8.71 -14.52
N PHE A 117 23.61 9.09 -13.45
CA PHE A 117 23.03 9.72 -12.28
C PHE A 117 23.68 11.08 -12.04
N ARG A 118 22.88 12.04 -11.58
CA ARG A 118 23.32 13.34 -11.09
C ARG A 118 23.29 13.35 -9.57
N ARG A 119 24.38 13.76 -8.94
CA ARG A 119 24.47 13.94 -7.49
C ARG A 119 23.72 15.20 -7.08
N THR A 120 22.84 15.10 -6.09
CA THR A 120 21.96 16.22 -5.68
C THR A 120 22.70 17.36 -4.97
N GLY A 121 23.91 17.12 -4.46
CA GLY A 121 24.68 18.11 -3.71
C GLY A 121 25.50 19.08 -4.56
N ASP A 122 26.24 18.55 -5.54
CA ASP A 122 27.19 19.31 -6.36
C ASP A 122 26.86 19.25 -7.87
N GLY A 123 25.84 18.49 -8.26
CA GLY A 123 25.43 18.32 -9.66
C GLY A 123 26.36 17.45 -10.50
N THR A 124 27.38 16.83 -9.91
CA THR A 124 28.30 15.94 -10.62
C THR A 124 27.56 14.73 -11.20
N GLN A 125 28.04 14.23 -12.33
CA GLN A 125 27.48 13.05 -12.99
C GLN A 125 28.36 11.83 -12.77
N GLU A 126 27.73 10.67 -12.53
CA GLU A 126 28.37 9.37 -12.53
C GLU A 126 27.55 8.39 -13.37
N THR A 127 28.24 7.52 -14.12
CA THR A 127 27.60 6.46 -14.91
C THR A 127 27.98 5.11 -14.33
N HIS A 128 26.99 4.25 -14.14
CA HIS A 128 27.17 2.87 -13.73
C HIS A 128 26.69 1.94 -14.84
N GLU A 129 27.45 0.88 -15.09
CA GLU A 129 27.10 -0.18 -16.03
C GLU A 129 26.70 -1.43 -15.25
N ALA A 130 25.57 -2.04 -15.63
CA ALA A 130 25.02 -3.22 -14.97
C ALA A 130 24.35 -4.16 -15.99
N ALA A 131 24.19 -5.44 -15.63
CA ALA A 131 23.49 -6.40 -16.48
C ALA A 131 21.97 -6.13 -16.60
N PHE A 132 21.39 -5.47 -15.59
CA PHE A 132 19.96 -5.19 -15.49
C PHE A 132 19.71 -3.89 -14.73
N LEU A 133 18.57 -3.25 -15.00
CA LEU A 133 18.07 -2.10 -14.26
C LEU A 133 16.64 -2.33 -13.78
N VAL A 134 16.39 -2.07 -12.50
CA VAL A 134 15.04 -2.14 -11.91
C VAL A 134 14.56 -0.74 -11.54
N GLY A 135 13.57 -0.24 -12.26
CA GLY A 135 12.87 1.01 -11.95
C GLY A 135 11.89 0.82 -10.81
N ALA A 136 12.28 1.24 -9.61
CA ALA A 136 11.44 1.26 -8.40
C ALA A 136 11.32 2.70 -7.82
N ASP A 137 11.35 3.70 -8.69
CA ASP A 137 11.49 5.13 -8.41
C ASP A 137 10.16 5.90 -8.31
N GLY A 138 9.07 5.20 -7.97
CA GLY A 138 7.81 5.82 -7.55
C GLY A 138 6.87 6.28 -8.67
N GLY A 139 5.72 6.86 -8.30
CA GLY A 139 4.65 7.22 -9.25
C GLY A 139 5.07 8.21 -10.35
N ARG A 140 6.08 9.03 -10.06
CA ARG A 140 6.67 10.01 -11.00
C ARG A 140 7.89 9.47 -11.75
N SER A 141 8.13 8.15 -11.69
CA SER A 141 9.27 7.40 -12.22
C SER A 141 9.95 8.05 -13.41
N THR A 142 11.22 8.40 -13.21
CA THR A 142 12.13 8.83 -14.26
C THR A 142 12.51 7.65 -15.13
N THR A 143 12.70 6.47 -14.54
CA THR A 143 12.99 5.22 -15.26
C THR A 143 11.93 4.94 -16.34
N ARG A 144 10.64 4.95 -15.97
CA ARG A 144 9.53 4.73 -16.91
C ARG A 144 9.52 5.76 -18.04
N LYS A 145 9.80 7.02 -17.74
CA LYS A 145 9.82 8.12 -18.72
C LYS A 145 11.00 8.00 -19.69
N LEU A 146 12.21 7.72 -19.18
CA LEU A 146 13.41 7.51 -19.99
C LEU A 146 13.28 6.29 -20.90
N LEU A 147 12.64 5.23 -20.40
CA LEU A 147 12.28 4.08 -21.21
C LEU A 147 11.09 4.33 -22.13
N ASN A 148 10.51 5.54 -22.19
CA ASN A 148 9.34 5.87 -23.02
C ASN A 148 8.19 4.85 -22.90
N ILE A 149 7.86 4.46 -21.66
CA ILE A 149 6.76 3.56 -21.33
C ILE A 149 5.56 4.40 -20.89
N GLN A 150 4.42 4.19 -21.54
CA GLN A 150 3.20 4.96 -21.27
C GLN A 150 2.58 4.56 -19.92
N PHE A 151 1.91 5.51 -19.27
CA PHE A 151 1.20 5.25 -18.01
C PHE A 151 -0.30 5.42 -18.20
N LEU A 152 -1.02 4.30 -18.31
CA LEU A 152 -2.38 4.24 -18.82
C LEU A 152 -3.39 4.05 -17.68
N GLY A 153 -4.56 4.68 -17.80
CA GLY A 153 -5.66 4.54 -16.84
C GLY A 153 -6.31 5.87 -16.50
N HIS A 154 -6.73 6.06 -15.26
CA HIS A 154 -7.44 7.27 -14.84
C HIS A 154 -6.99 7.78 -13.47
N SER A 155 -7.31 9.04 -13.20
CA SER A 155 -7.23 9.65 -11.87
C SER A 155 -8.63 9.87 -11.34
N TRP A 156 -8.82 9.70 -10.04
CA TRP A 156 -10.10 10.04 -9.41
C TRP A 156 -10.23 11.57 -9.31
N PRO A 157 -11.47 12.11 -9.37
CA PRO A 157 -11.67 13.54 -9.26
C PRO A 157 -11.34 14.05 -7.85
N GLU A 158 -11.65 13.27 -6.81
CA GLU A 158 -11.32 13.62 -5.42
C GLU A 158 -9.82 13.47 -5.08
N ARG A 159 -9.39 14.27 -4.11
CA ARG A 159 -8.11 14.13 -3.40
C ARG A 159 -8.33 13.42 -2.07
N ILE A 160 -7.27 12.79 -1.55
CA ILE A 160 -7.22 12.24 -0.20
C ILE A 160 -6.19 13.01 0.62
N VAL A 161 -6.49 13.26 1.89
CA VAL A 161 -5.51 13.78 2.86
C VAL A 161 -5.18 12.68 3.85
N ALA A 162 -3.91 12.27 3.89
CA ALA A 162 -3.42 11.37 4.92
C ALA A 162 -2.83 12.18 6.07
N ILE A 163 -3.28 11.92 7.29
CA ILE A 163 -2.97 12.65 8.51
C ILE A 163 -2.52 11.63 9.56
N ASP A 164 -1.28 11.74 10.04
CA ASP A 164 -0.85 11.04 11.25
C ASP A 164 -1.11 11.96 12.44
N CYS A 165 -1.86 11.46 13.42
CA CYS A 165 -2.22 12.21 14.60
C CYS A 165 -2.28 11.34 15.86
N VAL A 166 -2.16 11.99 17.01
CA VAL A 166 -2.27 11.36 18.34
C VAL A 166 -3.51 11.93 19.02
N PHE A 167 -4.45 11.05 19.37
CA PHE A 167 -5.69 11.39 20.07
C PHE A 167 -5.98 10.36 21.16
N GLU A 168 -6.84 10.72 22.13
CA GLU A 168 -7.31 9.77 23.14
C GLU A 168 -8.30 8.79 22.51
N VAL A 169 -7.98 7.50 22.56
CA VAL A 169 -8.87 6.43 22.07
C VAL A 169 -10.04 6.31 23.05
N PRO A 170 -11.32 6.48 22.63
CA PRO A 170 -12.44 6.41 23.55
C PRO A 170 -12.49 5.07 24.30
N ARG A 171 -12.90 5.10 25.57
CA ARG A 171 -13.10 3.88 26.38
C ARG A 171 -14.11 2.89 25.78
N THR A 172 -14.98 3.36 24.91
CA THR A 172 -15.99 2.57 24.18
C THR A 172 -15.45 1.88 22.93
N THR A 173 -14.17 2.04 22.59
CA THR A 173 -13.57 1.45 21.38
C THR A 173 -13.51 -0.07 21.48
N GLU A 174 -14.14 -0.76 20.53
CA GLU A 174 -14.07 -2.21 20.38
C GLU A 174 -12.66 -2.64 19.94
N ARG A 175 -11.93 -3.33 20.84
CA ARG A 175 -10.55 -3.81 20.58
C ARG A 175 -10.44 -4.85 19.45
N GLU A 176 -11.54 -5.51 19.12
CA GLU A 176 -11.58 -6.55 18.08
C GLU A 176 -11.51 -5.95 16.65
N TYR A 177 -11.94 -4.69 16.47
CA TYR A 177 -12.03 -4.04 15.16
C TYR A 177 -11.31 -2.68 15.17
N PRO A 178 -10.00 -2.66 15.41
CA PRO A 178 -9.28 -1.41 15.67
C PRO A 178 -9.13 -0.53 14.42
N VAL A 179 -9.22 -1.12 13.20
CA VAL A 179 -9.24 -0.37 11.94
C VAL A 179 -10.68 0.01 11.58
N SER A 180 -10.94 1.29 11.33
CA SER A 180 -12.27 1.77 10.94
C SER A 180 -12.26 2.38 9.55
N PHE A 181 -13.05 1.82 8.64
CA PHE A 181 -13.43 2.48 7.39
C PHE A 181 -14.69 3.30 7.63
N ILE A 182 -14.59 4.61 7.43
CA ILE A 182 -15.73 5.53 7.53
C ILE A 182 -16.43 5.57 6.18
N VAL A 183 -17.72 5.19 6.17
CA VAL A 183 -18.55 5.16 4.98
C VAL A 183 -19.30 6.48 4.85
N HIS A 184 -19.02 7.24 3.81
CA HIS A 184 -19.64 8.55 3.56
C HIS A 184 -19.44 8.97 2.09
N PRO A 185 -20.41 9.60 1.42
CA PRO A 185 -20.31 9.90 -0.02
C PRO A 185 -19.15 10.85 -0.38
N ILE A 186 -18.80 11.75 0.53
CA ILE A 186 -17.74 12.76 0.33
C ILE A 186 -16.51 12.43 1.20
N HIS A 187 -16.65 12.62 2.51
CA HIS A 187 -15.60 12.35 3.50
C HIS A 187 -15.50 10.87 3.90
N PHE A 188 -15.49 9.95 2.93
CA PHE A 188 -15.12 8.57 3.24
C PHE A 188 -13.68 8.53 3.74
N GLY A 189 -13.35 7.54 4.57
CA GLY A 189 -12.01 7.50 5.13
C GLY A 189 -11.61 6.18 5.74
N VAL A 190 -10.36 6.14 6.20
CA VAL A 190 -9.84 5.06 7.04
C VAL A 190 -9.14 5.67 8.25
N VAL A 191 -9.42 5.12 9.42
CA VAL A 191 -8.70 5.34 10.67
C VAL A 191 -7.92 4.06 10.97
N LEU A 192 -6.60 4.14 10.79
CA LEU A 192 -5.66 3.04 10.98
C LEU A 192 -4.80 3.32 12.21
N PRO A 193 -4.95 2.56 13.31
CA PRO A 193 -4.01 2.57 14.43
C PRO A 193 -2.59 2.28 13.92
N LEU A 194 -1.63 3.18 14.19
CA LEU A 194 -0.22 2.91 13.90
C LEU A 194 0.48 2.27 15.10
N ASP A 195 0.01 2.59 16.29
CA ASP A 195 0.27 1.86 17.53
C ASP A 195 -0.99 1.10 17.96
N PRO A 196 -0.87 0.04 18.78
CA PRO A 196 -2.03 -0.68 19.31
C PRO A 196 -2.97 0.28 20.06
N TYR A 197 -4.26 0.21 19.78
CA TYR A 197 -5.26 0.97 20.53
C TYR A 197 -5.46 0.41 21.93
N GLU A 198 -5.14 1.25 22.91
CA GLU A 198 -5.47 1.06 24.31
C GLU A 198 -6.56 2.08 24.71
N PRO A 199 -7.82 1.63 24.92
CA PRO A 199 -8.93 2.52 25.27
C PRO A 199 -8.65 3.34 26.55
N GLY A 200 -8.85 4.65 26.46
CA GLY A 200 -8.52 5.62 27.50
C GLY A 200 -7.06 6.11 27.47
N GLU A 201 -6.26 5.65 26.51
CA GLU A 201 -4.89 6.13 26.30
C GLU A 201 -4.78 6.91 24.98
N ARG A 202 -3.74 7.76 24.90
CA ARG A 202 -3.41 8.46 23.65
C ARG A 202 -2.63 7.53 22.73
N SER A 203 -3.09 7.38 21.49
CA SER A 203 -2.47 6.49 20.50
C SER A 203 -2.19 7.20 19.19
N LEU A 204 -1.08 6.86 18.54
CA LEU A 204 -0.80 7.28 17.17
C LEU A 204 -1.71 6.53 16.19
N CYS A 205 -2.38 7.27 15.32
CA CYS A 205 -3.18 6.73 14.24
C CYS A 205 -2.92 7.47 12.93
N ARG A 206 -3.36 6.87 11.83
CA ARG A 206 -3.45 7.50 10.52
C ARG A 206 -4.91 7.61 10.11
N CYS A 207 -5.35 8.84 9.88
CA CYS A 207 -6.60 9.14 9.19
C CYS A 207 -6.31 9.43 7.72
N ALA A 208 -6.92 8.71 6.78
CA ALA A 208 -6.93 9.12 5.38
C ALA A 208 -8.37 9.48 4.99
N VAL A 209 -8.58 10.72 4.53
CA VAL A 209 -9.93 11.31 4.36
C VAL A 209 -10.13 11.80 2.94
N GLY A 210 -11.26 11.45 2.34
CA GLY A 210 -11.73 11.97 1.06
C GLY A 210 -12.13 13.44 1.15
N LEU A 211 -11.69 14.21 0.17
CA LEU A 211 -12.17 15.57 -0.06
C LEU A 211 -13.34 15.58 -1.04
N ASP A 212 -14.08 16.67 -1.02
CA ASP A 212 -15.07 16.95 -2.06
C ASP A 212 -14.37 17.04 -3.42
N PRO A 213 -14.86 16.34 -4.48
CA PRO A 213 -14.38 16.53 -5.85
C PRO A 213 -14.38 17.98 -6.33
N ALA A 214 -15.27 18.83 -5.78
CA ALA A 214 -15.35 20.26 -6.07
C ALA A 214 -14.37 21.12 -5.24
N ASP A 215 -13.56 20.52 -4.37
CA ASP A 215 -12.59 21.25 -3.55
C ASP A 215 -11.42 21.78 -4.40
N THR A 216 -11.40 23.09 -4.59
CA THR A 216 -10.40 23.83 -5.39
C THR A 216 -9.22 24.36 -4.59
N ARG A 217 -9.18 24.14 -3.27
CA ARG A 217 -8.12 24.66 -2.39
C ARG A 217 -6.76 24.12 -2.78
N SER A 218 -5.69 24.92 -2.62
CA SER A 218 -4.32 24.46 -2.83
C SER A 218 -3.93 23.34 -1.84
N ASP A 219 -2.84 22.62 -2.11
CA ASP A 219 -2.36 21.60 -1.17
C ASP A 219 -1.94 22.22 0.17
N GLU A 220 -1.41 23.46 0.16
CA GLU A 220 -1.09 24.22 1.37
C GLU A 220 -2.34 24.60 2.18
N GLU A 221 -3.40 25.07 1.51
CA GLU A 221 -4.67 25.42 2.15
C GLU A 221 -5.34 24.20 2.79
N VAL A 222 -5.34 23.07 2.07
CA VAL A 222 -5.85 21.78 2.59
C VAL A 222 -5.03 21.30 3.78
N ALA A 223 -3.71 21.54 3.78
CA ALA A 223 -2.79 21.16 4.85
C ALA A 223 -2.73 22.16 6.02
N SER A 224 -3.52 23.23 6.01
CA SER A 224 -3.65 24.17 7.14
C SER A 224 -4.17 23.47 8.41
N LYS A 225 -3.78 23.97 9.59
CA LYS A 225 -4.17 23.36 10.88
C LYS A 225 -5.68 23.29 11.05
N GLU A 226 -6.37 24.32 10.59
CA GLU A 226 -7.83 24.48 10.66
C GLU A 226 -8.51 23.43 9.78
N SER A 227 -8.08 23.31 8.52
CA SER A 227 -8.59 22.29 7.58
C SER A 227 -8.33 20.87 8.08
N LEU A 228 -7.13 20.60 8.61
CA LEU A 228 -6.79 19.28 9.14
C LEU A 228 -7.61 18.92 10.38
N ARG A 229 -7.86 19.88 11.29
CA ARG A 229 -8.74 19.66 12.45
C ARG A 229 -10.17 19.36 12.01
N ASP A 230 -10.69 20.14 11.07
CA ASP A 230 -12.03 19.93 10.49
C ASP A 230 -12.18 18.54 9.83
N LEU A 231 -11.16 18.07 9.10
CA LEU A 231 -11.14 16.72 8.54
C LEU A 231 -11.05 15.62 9.60
N LEU A 232 -10.27 15.83 10.66
CA LEU A 232 -10.16 14.87 11.77
C LEU A 232 -11.46 14.80 12.58
N GLU A 233 -12.17 15.92 12.78
CA GLU A 233 -13.45 15.97 13.47
C GLU A 233 -14.57 15.22 12.72
N LYS A 234 -14.44 15.05 11.39
CA LYS A 234 -15.34 14.20 10.60
C LYS A 234 -15.07 12.71 10.78
N MET A 235 -13.87 12.33 11.24
CA MET A 235 -13.42 10.93 11.30
C MET A 235 -13.39 10.38 12.73
N LEU A 236 -12.99 11.21 13.69
CA LEU A 236 -12.65 10.79 15.04
C LEU A 236 -13.75 11.20 16.04
N PRO A 237 -14.10 10.31 16.99
CA PRO A 237 -14.90 10.67 18.15
C PRO A 237 -14.08 11.52 19.14
N GLY A 238 -14.72 12.00 20.20
CA GLY A 238 -14.11 12.79 21.26
C GLY A 238 -14.78 14.15 21.46
N PRO A 239 -14.22 15.03 22.31
CA PRO A 239 -14.78 16.35 22.58
C PRO A 239 -14.80 17.24 21.33
N ARG A 240 -15.57 18.33 21.38
CA ARG A 240 -15.52 19.42 20.41
C ARG A 240 -15.20 20.73 21.13
N PRO A 241 -14.08 21.42 20.80
CA PRO A 241 -13.08 21.08 19.78
C PRO A 241 -12.32 19.80 20.10
N LEU A 242 -11.90 19.08 19.05
CA LEU A 242 -11.19 17.81 19.20
C LEU A 242 -9.80 18.00 19.84
N ASP A 243 -9.54 17.29 20.94
CA ASP A 243 -8.20 17.15 21.52
C ASP A 243 -7.37 16.17 20.68
N VAL A 244 -6.55 16.72 19.79
CA VAL A 244 -5.71 15.96 18.89
C VAL A 244 -4.39 16.69 18.61
N GLU A 245 -3.30 15.92 18.58
CA GLU A 245 -2.00 16.39 18.13
C GLU A 245 -1.77 15.94 16.69
N ILE A 246 -1.56 16.88 15.78
CA ILE A 246 -1.27 16.59 14.36
C ILE A 246 0.25 16.45 14.20
N ILE A 247 0.72 15.28 13.80
CA ILE A 247 2.15 15.00 13.62
C ILE A 247 2.61 15.37 12.22
N ARG A 248 1.84 14.98 11.20
CA ARG A 248 2.11 15.28 9.79
C ARG A 248 0.87 15.04 8.95
N ALA A 249 0.74 15.77 7.86
CA ALA A 249 -0.28 15.55 6.85
C ALA A 249 0.30 15.61 5.44
N ALA A 250 -0.37 14.97 4.50
CA ALA A 250 -0.04 15.09 3.08
C ALA A 250 -1.29 14.90 2.21
N PRO A 251 -1.71 15.94 1.47
CA PRO A 251 -2.72 15.84 0.42
C PRO A 251 -2.14 15.14 -0.81
N HIS A 252 -2.88 14.20 -1.39
CA HIS A 252 -2.47 13.46 -2.58
C HIS A 252 -3.66 13.16 -3.49
N ARG A 253 -3.39 13.18 -4.80
CA ARG A 253 -4.30 12.60 -5.80
C ARG A 253 -4.16 11.08 -5.78
N ILE A 254 -5.28 10.40 -6.05
CA ILE A 254 -5.34 8.95 -6.15
C ILE A 254 -5.63 8.54 -7.59
N HIS A 255 -5.10 7.38 -7.97
CA HIS A 255 -5.02 6.95 -9.35
C HIS A 255 -5.44 5.49 -9.50
N GLN A 256 -5.72 5.09 -10.73
CA GLN A 256 -5.67 3.71 -11.22
C GLN A 256 -4.88 3.74 -12.52
N LEU A 257 -3.55 3.66 -12.41
CA LEU A 257 -2.62 3.77 -13.53
C LEU A 257 -1.75 2.51 -13.62
N CYS A 258 -1.49 2.05 -14.84
CA CYS A 258 -0.64 0.90 -15.13
C CYS A 258 0.28 1.22 -16.31
N ALA A 259 1.55 0.91 -16.17
CA ALA A 259 2.51 1.03 -17.26
C ALA A 259 2.08 0.10 -18.40
N SER A 260 2.24 0.55 -19.65
CA SER A 260 1.83 -0.22 -20.84
C SER A 260 2.61 -1.52 -21.00
N THR A 261 3.81 -1.58 -20.44
CA THR A 261 4.62 -2.79 -20.23
C THR A 261 5.48 -2.57 -18.97
N PHE A 262 5.85 -3.64 -18.28
CA PHE A 262 6.76 -3.57 -17.12
C PHE A 262 8.21 -3.91 -17.52
N ARG A 263 8.50 -4.05 -18.81
CA ARG A 263 9.85 -4.31 -19.34
C ARG A 263 10.12 -3.52 -20.61
N ARG A 264 11.36 -3.07 -20.76
CA ARG A 264 11.97 -2.69 -22.05
C ARG A 264 13.43 -3.13 -22.04
N GLY A 265 13.81 -4.03 -22.95
CA GLY A 265 15.16 -4.59 -22.99
C GLY A 265 15.54 -5.28 -21.67
N ARG A 266 16.64 -4.86 -21.06
CA ARG A 266 17.16 -5.30 -19.75
C ARG A 266 16.66 -4.47 -18.57
N CYS A 267 15.76 -3.53 -18.83
CA CYS A 267 15.14 -2.70 -17.81
C CYS A 267 13.73 -3.21 -17.46
N ILE A 268 13.43 -3.36 -16.17
CA ILE A 268 12.10 -3.71 -15.67
C ILE A 268 11.57 -2.67 -14.67
N LEU A 269 10.25 -2.57 -14.53
CA LEU A 269 9.58 -1.69 -13.57
C LEU A 269 8.97 -2.50 -12.42
N ALA A 270 8.95 -1.95 -11.21
CA ALA A 270 8.32 -2.53 -10.03
C ALA A 270 7.65 -1.46 -9.14
N GLY A 271 6.58 -1.84 -8.44
CA GLY A 271 5.86 -0.96 -7.52
C GLY A 271 5.28 0.27 -8.21
N ASP A 272 5.32 1.42 -7.52
CA ASP A 272 4.72 2.68 -7.98
C ASP A 272 5.25 3.17 -9.35
N ALA A 273 6.43 2.72 -9.78
CA ALA A 273 6.95 3.00 -11.11
C ALA A 273 6.18 2.27 -12.23
N ALA A 274 5.66 1.08 -11.91
CA ALA A 274 4.91 0.21 -12.81
C ALA A 274 3.40 0.44 -12.71
N HIS A 275 2.85 0.69 -11.52
CA HIS A 275 1.40 0.89 -11.34
C HIS A 275 1.08 1.74 -10.11
N LEU A 276 -0.06 2.42 -10.14
CA LEU A 276 -0.60 3.19 -9.02
C LEU A 276 -2.06 2.80 -8.82
N ASN A 277 -2.45 2.64 -7.56
CA ASN A 277 -3.83 2.44 -7.18
C ASN A 277 -4.22 3.31 -5.99
N ASN A 278 -5.51 3.47 -5.75
CA ASN A 278 -6.00 4.18 -4.58
C ASN A 278 -5.66 3.40 -3.28
N PRO A 279 -5.50 4.09 -2.13
CA PRO A 279 -4.99 3.47 -0.91
C PRO A 279 -6.05 2.65 -0.15
N PHE A 280 -7.33 2.72 -0.50
CA PHE A 280 -8.40 2.05 0.24
C PHE A 280 -8.35 0.53 -0.02
N GLY A 281 -8.12 -0.22 1.06
CA GLY A 281 -7.81 -1.65 1.03
C GLY A 281 -6.31 -1.98 1.08
N GLY A 282 -5.43 -0.99 1.12
CA GLY A 282 -4.01 -1.17 1.42
C GLY A 282 -3.19 -1.90 0.35
N LEU A 283 -3.64 -1.98 -0.90
CA LEU A 283 -3.03 -2.88 -1.89
C LEU A 283 -1.74 -2.35 -2.56
N GLY A 284 -1.49 -1.04 -2.57
CA GLY A 284 -0.39 -0.47 -3.38
C GLY A 284 1.00 -0.93 -2.94
N LEU A 285 1.39 -0.60 -1.71
CA LEU A 285 2.68 -1.01 -1.16
C LEU A 285 2.87 -2.54 -1.14
N ASN A 286 1.80 -3.29 -0.86
CA ASN A 286 1.82 -4.75 -0.88
C ASN A 286 2.08 -5.30 -2.29
N SER A 287 1.41 -4.74 -3.31
CA SER A 287 1.64 -5.14 -4.71
C SER A 287 3.07 -4.85 -5.14
N GLY A 288 3.63 -3.70 -4.77
CA GLY A 288 5.02 -3.36 -5.06
C GLY A 288 6.04 -4.30 -4.41
N LEU A 289 5.78 -4.77 -3.18
CA LEU A 289 6.64 -5.78 -2.53
C LEU A 289 6.56 -7.14 -3.25
N LEU A 290 5.39 -7.50 -3.78
CA LEU A 290 5.22 -8.72 -4.57
C LEU A 290 5.82 -8.62 -5.97
N ASP A 291 5.85 -7.41 -6.56
CA ASP A 291 6.63 -7.16 -7.77
C ASP A 291 8.13 -7.36 -7.50
N ALA A 292 8.64 -6.81 -6.39
CA ALA A 292 10.04 -6.96 -6.02
C ALA A 292 10.43 -8.44 -5.79
N GLU A 293 9.57 -9.22 -5.14
CA GLU A 293 9.77 -10.67 -4.99
C GLU A 293 9.85 -11.38 -6.36
N ALA A 294 8.88 -11.11 -7.24
CA ALA A 294 8.85 -11.73 -8.57
C ALA A 294 10.05 -11.30 -9.45
N ALA A 295 10.43 -10.01 -9.38
CA ALA A 295 11.60 -9.49 -10.09
C ALA A 295 12.89 -10.17 -9.60
N ALA A 296 13.05 -10.32 -8.28
CA ALA A 296 14.20 -11.00 -7.70
C ALA A 296 14.31 -12.46 -8.16
N ASP A 297 13.19 -13.19 -8.22
CA ASP A 297 13.18 -14.56 -8.75
C ASP A 297 13.54 -14.64 -10.23
N ALA A 298 12.95 -13.76 -11.06
CA ALA A 298 13.24 -13.73 -12.48
C ALA A 298 14.73 -13.46 -12.74
N LEU A 299 15.30 -12.47 -12.04
CA LEU A 299 16.72 -12.13 -12.15
C LEU A 299 17.62 -13.25 -11.62
N ALA A 300 17.29 -13.90 -10.50
CA ALA A 300 18.06 -15.02 -9.97
C ALA A 300 18.07 -16.22 -10.91
N LEU A 301 16.92 -16.54 -11.52
CA LEU A 301 16.80 -17.60 -12.52
C LEU A 301 17.65 -17.33 -13.77
N ILE A 302 17.70 -16.07 -14.22
CA ILE A 302 18.51 -15.69 -15.38
C ILE A 302 20.00 -15.70 -15.03
N LEU A 303 20.38 -14.98 -13.97
CA LEU A 303 21.79 -14.76 -13.61
C LEU A 303 22.48 -16.01 -13.08
N ASN A 304 21.79 -16.81 -12.26
CA ASN A 304 22.41 -17.92 -11.53
C ASN A 304 22.05 -19.30 -12.10
N GLU A 305 20.93 -19.41 -12.82
CA GLU A 305 20.41 -20.70 -13.30
C GLU A 305 20.35 -20.78 -14.84
N GLY A 306 20.89 -19.77 -15.54
CA GLY A 306 21.01 -19.76 -17.00
C GLY A 306 19.68 -19.74 -17.75
N LYS A 307 18.59 -19.30 -17.11
CA LYS A 307 17.30 -19.15 -17.78
C LYS A 307 17.35 -18.01 -18.81
N PRO A 308 16.59 -18.12 -19.92
CA PRO A 308 16.61 -17.12 -20.98
C PRO A 308 16.09 -15.77 -20.51
N LEU A 309 16.57 -14.71 -21.16
CA LEU A 309 16.20 -13.32 -20.88
C LEU A 309 14.68 -13.08 -20.99
N ASP A 310 13.99 -13.82 -21.85
CA ASP A 310 12.53 -13.76 -22.08
C ASP A 310 11.70 -14.07 -20.83
N LEU A 311 12.32 -14.64 -19.78
CA LEU A 311 11.66 -14.77 -18.47
C LEU A 311 11.25 -13.40 -17.89
N LEU A 312 11.91 -12.31 -18.28
CA LEU A 312 11.49 -10.95 -17.92
C LEU A 312 10.17 -10.54 -18.62
N ASP A 313 9.84 -11.09 -19.79
CA ASP A 313 8.51 -10.88 -20.40
C ASP A 313 7.43 -11.56 -19.59
N ALA A 314 7.71 -12.77 -19.09
CA ALA A 314 6.79 -13.47 -18.20
C ALA A 314 6.58 -12.70 -16.88
N TYR A 315 7.64 -12.15 -16.29
CA TYR A 315 7.52 -11.23 -15.16
C TYR A 315 6.61 -10.04 -15.50
N ALA A 316 6.89 -9.36 -16.61
CA ALA A 316 6.16 -8.16 -16.98
C ALA A 316 4.67 -8.44 -17.24
N ALA A 317 4.39 -9.49 -18.01
CA ALA A 317 3.03 -9.91 -18.34
C ALA A 317 2.25 -10.33 -17.09
N GLU A 318 2.85 -11.13 -16.20
CA GLU A 318 2.15 -11.62 -15.01
C GLU A 318 1.89 -10.52 -13.99
N ARG A 319 2.86 -9.63 -13.74
CA ARG A 319 2.65 -8.52 -12.80
C ARG A 319 1.66 -7.49 -13.33
N GLN A 320 1.68 -7.22 -14.64
CA GLN A 320 0.66 -6.39 -15.29
C GLN A 320 -0.73 -7.04 -15.22
N ARG A 321 -0.84 -8.35 -15.51
CA ARG A 321 -2.09 -9.12 -15.40
C ARG A 321 -2.64 -9.06 -13.98
N VAL A 322 -1.81 -9.31 -12.96
CA VAL A 322 -2.19 -9.22 -11.55
C VAL A 322 -2.74 -7.83 -11.20
N PHE A 323 -2.10 -6.75 -11.67
CA PHE A 323 -2.65 -5.43 -11.45
C PHE A 323 -4.05 -5.27 -12.08
N GLN A 324 -4.19 -5.66 -13.35
CA GLN A 324 -5.42 -5.47 -14.12
C GLN A 324 -6.61 -6.29 -13.59
N ILE A 325 -6.39 -7.53 -13.17
CA ILE A 325 -7.48 -8.43 -12.78
C ILE A 325 -7.70 -8.51 -11.26
N PHE A 326 -6.77 -8.01 -10.45
CA PHE A 326 -6.84 -8.09 -9.00
C PHE A 326 -6.66 -6.73 -8.33
N THR A 327 -5.47 -6.12 -8.39
CA THR A 327 -5.18 -4.90 -7.60
C THR A 327 -6.10 -3.74 -7.97
N ASN A 328 -6.24 -3.45 -9.26
CA ASN A 328 -7.09 -2.36 -9.76
C ASN A 328 -8.58 -2.57 -9.42
N PRO A 329 -9.24 -3.69 -9.79
CA PRO A 329 -10.66 -3.88 -9.49
C PRO A 329 -10.95 -3.96 -7.99
N VAL A 330 -10.10 -4.66 -7.20
CA VAL A 330 -10.32 -4.79 -5.75
C VAL A 330 -10.17 -3.44 -5.04
N SER A 331 -9.11 -2.69 -5.33
CA SER A 331 -8.94 -1.35 -4.73
C SER A 331 -10.03 -0.37 -5.17
N THR A 332 -10.45 -0.42 -6.43
CA THR A 332 -11.57 0.39 -6.94
C THR A 332 -12.85 0.10 -6.17
N MET A 333 -13.21 -1.17 -6.01
CA MET A 333 -14.42 -1.54 -5.28
C MET A 333 -14.35 -1.22 -3.78
N ASN A 334 -13.16 -1.32 -3.16
CA ASN A 334 -12.98 -0.91 -1.77
C ASN A 334 -13.21 0.59 -1.58
N LYS A 335 -12.67 1.42 -2.48
CA LYS A 335 -12.92 2.86 -2.46
C LYS A 335 -14.40 3.16 -2.67
N LEU A 336 -15.02 2.56 -3.68
CA LEU A 336 -16.43 2.80 -4.00
C LEU A 336 -17.33 2.38 -2.84
N ARG A 337 -17.02 1.28 -2.13
CA ARG A 337 -17.73 0.87 -0.92
C ARG A 337 -17.65 1.90 0.19
N CYS A 338 -16.48 2.52 0.41
CA CYS A 338 -16.34 3.56 1.42
C CYS A 338 -17.05 4.85 1.00
N ALA A 339 -17.02 5.21 -0.28
CA ALA A 339 -17.66 6.40 -0.84
C ALA A 339 -19.17 6.25 -1.10
N ARG A 340 -19.88 5.38 -0.36
CA ARG A 340 -21.34 5.20 -0.45
C ARG A 340 -22.07 6.10 0.53
N ASP A 341 -23.35 6.28 0.28
CA ASP A 341 -24.31 6.67 1.31
C ASP A 341 -24.31 5.59 2.42
N PRO A 342 -24.02 5.96 3.68
CA PRO A 342 -24.02 5.01 4.80
C PRO A 342 -25.36 4.29 4.99
N GLU A 343 -26.50 4.91 4.63
CA GLU A 343 -27.81 4.26 4.77
C GLU A 343 -28.01 3.12 3.78
N HIS A 344 -27.40 3.22 2.60
CA HIS A 344 -27.46 2.20 1.53
C HIS A 344 -26.23 1.29 1.49
N ALA A 345 -25.29 1.44 2.42
CA ALA A 345 -24.05 0.67 2.45
C ALA A 345 -24.28 -0.84 2.62
N HIS A 346 -25.40 -1.23 3.24
CA HIS A 346 -25.81 -2.61 3.44
C HIS A 346 -26.14 -3.36 2.14
N GLU A 347 -26.32 -2.67 1.01
CA GLU A 347 -26.56 -3.29 -0.29
C GLU A 347 -25.27 -3.80 -0.96
N ASP A 348 -24.11 -3.30 -0.54
CA ASP A 348 -22.82 -3.76 -1.06
C ASP A 348 -22.67 -5.27 -0.80
N TRP A 349 -22.32 -6.02 -1.85
CA TRP A 349 -22.31 -7.49 -1.77
C TRP A 349 -21.29 -8.02 -0.76
N VAL A 350 -20.15 -7.33 -0.55
CA VAL A 350 -19.18 -7.73 0.48
C VAL A 350 -19.79 -7.49 1.84
N ILE A 351 -20.38 -6.31 2.08
CA ILE A 351 -21.05 -5.99 3.35
C ILE A 351 -22.14 -7.04 3.67
N ARG A 352 -22.98 -7.39 2.69
CA ARG A 352 -23.98 -8.47 2.84
C ARG A 352 -23.35 -9.82 3.16
N LEU A 353 -22.29 -10.20 2.43
CA LEU A 353 -21.59 -11.46 2.63
C LEU A 353 -21.00 -11.54 4.04
N VAL A 354 -20.29 -10.49 4.48
CA VAL A 354 -19.68 -10.44 5.81
C VAL A 354 -20.72 -10.55 6.92
N ASN A 355 -21.84 -9.85 6.79
CA ASN A 355 -22.89 -9.88 7.81
C ASN A 355 -23.67 -11.20 7.84
N ALA A 356 -23.83 -11.87 6.68
CA ALA A 356 -24.54 -13.14 6.59
C ALA A 356 -23.68 -14.35 7.03
N ASP A 357 -22.42 -14.40 6.57
CA ASP A 357 -21.47 -15.46 6.89
C ASP A 357 -20.04 -14.90 6.96
N PRO A 358 -19.57 -14.51 8.15
CA PRO A 358 -18.20 -14.06 8.35
C PRO A 358 -17.14 -15.08 7.91
N ALA A 359 -17.46 -16.38 7.86
CA ALA A 359 -16.53 -17.40 7.39
C ALA A 359 -16.36 -17.38 5.86
N ALA A 360 -17.35 -16.87 5.10
CA ALA A 360 -17.28 -16.77 3.65
C ALA A 360 -16.17 -15.81 3.16
N LEU A 361 -15.74 -14.87 4.01
CA LEU A 361 -14.56 -14.04 3.75
C LEU A 361 -13.28 -14.86 3.58
N LYS A 362 -13.17 -16.04 4.19
CA LYS A 362 -12.01 -16.92 3.96
C LYS A 362 -11.93 -17.37 2.51
N VAL A 363 -13.06 -17.58 1.84
CA VAL A 363 -13.13 -17.97 0.43
C VAL A 363 -12.69 -16.80 -0.46
N TYR A 364 -13.22 -15.60 -0.21
CA TYR A 364 -12.78 -14.39 -0.91
C TYR A 364 -11.30 -14.07 -0.67
N GLY A 365 -10.85 -14.26 0.57
CA GLY A 365 -9.47 -14.06 1.02
C GLY A 365 -8.46 -14.93 0.29
N LYS A 366 -8.85 -16.09 -0.27
CA LYS A 366 -7.93 -16.97 -1.02
C LYS A 366 -7.25 -16.23 -2.18
N HIS A 367 -7.95 -15.32 -2.87
CA HIS A 367 -7.40 -14.58 -4.00
C HIS A 367 -6.20 -13.70 -3.62
N PHE A 368 -6.13 -13.22 -2.37
CA PHE A 368 -4.98 -12.47 -1.85
C PHE A 368 -3.70 -13.31 -1.75
N TYR A 369 -3.78 -14.63 -1.88
CA TYR A 369 -2.64 -15.55 -1.90
C TYR A 369 -2.46 -16.20 -3.26
N SER A 370 -3.54 -16.72 -3.86
CA SER A 370 -3.47 -17.51 -5.09
C SER A 370 -3.35 -16.67 -6.35
N THR A 371 -3.86 -15.45 -6.35
CA THR A 371 -3.90 -14.59 -7.54
C THR A 371 -2.90 -13.44 -7.44
N TRP A 372 -2.66 -12.91 -6.25
CA TRP A 372 -1.88 -11.68 -6.07
C TRP A 372 -0.35 -11.88 -6.11
N ARG A 373 0.14 -13.01 -5.59
CA ARG A 373 1.57 -13.35 -5.59
C ARG A 373 1.92 -14.12 -6.87
N THR A 374 3.09 -13.84 -7.45
CA THR A 374 3.56 -14.50 -8.67
C THR A 374 4.69 -15.47 -8.33
N ASP A 375 4.53 -16.74 -8.70
CA ASP A 375 5.58 -17.76 -8.58
C ASP A 375 6.36 -17.86 -9.90
N MET A 376 7.46 -17.11 -9.99
CA MET A 376 8.28 -17.07 -11.21
C MET A 376 8.99 -18.40 -11.49
N ARG A 377 9.27 -19.21 -10.46
CA ARG A 377 9.92 -20.53 -10.63
C ARG A 377 8.96 -21.52 -11.29
N ALA A 378 7.70 -21.55 -10.83
CA ALA A 378 6.66 -22.34 -11.45
C ALA A 378 6.38 -21.89 -12.90
N LEU A 379 6.41 -20.58 -13.18
CA LEU A 379 6.27 -20.05 -14.54
C LEU A 379 7.43 -20.45 -15.45
N ALA A 380 8.67 -20.33 -14.96
CA ALA A 380 9.86 -20.74 -15.72
C ALA A 380 9.84 -22.24 -16.06
N ALA A 381 9.37 -23.09 -15.14
CA ALA A 381 9.23 -24.52 -15.38
C ALA A 381 8.23 -24.83 -16.51
N LYS A 382 7.09 -24.12 -16.56
CA LYS A 382 6.09 -24.26 -17.62
C LYS A 382 6.64 -23.83 -18.98
N LEU A 383 7.31 -22.69 -19.05
CA LEU A 383 7.92 -22.19 -20.29
C LEU A 383 8.99 -23.15 -20.84
N SER A 384 9.72 -23.83 -19.95
CA SER A 384 10.72 -24.84 -20.34
C SER A 384 10.09 -26.14 -20.84
N SER A 385 8.81 -26.39 -20.57
CA SER A 385 8.08 -27.61 -21.01
C SER A 385 7.28 -27.43 -22.31
N SER A 386 7.13 -26.19 -22.76
CA SER A 386 6.42 -25.81 -24.00
C SER A 386 7.36 -25.51 -25.18
N ALA A 387 8.68 -25.53 -24.94
CA ALA A 387 9.73 -25.44 -25.93
C ALA A 387 10.33 -26.83 -26.14
#